data_AF-A0A2L2T1M8-F1
#
_entry.id   AF-A0A2L2T1M8-F1
#
_cell.length_a   1.000
_cell.length_b   1.000
_cell.length_c   1.000
_cell.angle_alpha   90.00
_cell.angle_beta   90.00
_cell.angle_gamma   90.00
#
_symmetry.space_group_name_H-M   'P 1'
#
loop_
_entity.id
_entity.type
_entity.pdbx_description
1 polymer ?
#
loop_
_entity_poly.entity_id
_entity_poly.type
_entity_poly.pdbx_seq_one_letter_code
_entity_poly.pdbx_strand_id
1 'polypeptide(L)'
;MNVDSVDFPWTNPSNPGEAYPLFGTLYTELGNNHHKDRLAILQERLNRKKENIFDLANSYSPGVYTGLSTDEQWMTVKEIGLTFSYMNDDTIWGMWCNTFKGVYDRLDRFDKWYTVVKGPDDPDVTLAEEWAKYNRIVLDSAVRIYCAEWDWTYEKRR
;
A
#
# COMPACT_ATOMS: atom_id res chain seq x y z
N MET A 1 -31.97 1.86 20.82
CA MET A 1 -31.60 1.91 19.40
C MET A 1 -30.53 0.84 19.22
N ASN A 2 -30.92 -0.32 18.67
CA ASN A 2 -29.96 -1.33 18.26
C ASN A 2 -29.21 -0.75 17.07
N VAL A 3 -27.90 -0.62 17.21
CA VAL A 3 -27.02 -0.47 16.05
C VAL A 3 -27.00 -1.87 15.46
N ASP A 4 -27.84 -2.11 14.45
CA ASP A 4 -27.76 -3.30 13.63
C ASP A 4 -26.29 -3.45 13.22
N SER A 5 -25.74 -4.63 13.53
CA SER A 5 -24.38 -5.01 13.19
C SER A 5 -24.22 -4.93 11.68
N VAL A 6 -23.75 -3.78 11.19
CA VAL A 6 -23.20 -3.69 9.85
C VAL A 6 -21.99 -4.60 9.88
N ASP A 7 -22.16 -5.81 9.36
CA ASP A 7 -21.05 -6.68 8.99
C ASP A 7 -20.24 -5.88 7.97
N PHE A 8 -19.24 -5.15 8.47
CA PHE A 8 -18.25 -4.50 7.62
C PHE A 8 -17.66 -5.58 6.71
N PRO A 9 -17.34 -5.27 5.43
CA PRO A 9 -17.07 -6.26 4.40
C PRO A 9 -15.67 -6.88 4.58
N TRP A 10 -15.48 -7.60 5.68
CA TRP A 10 -14.29 -8.38 6.00
C TRP A 10 -14.41 -9.82 5.54
N THR A 11 -15.56 -10.19 4.96
CA THR A 11 -15.90 -11.53 4.53
C THR A 11 -16.13 -11.54 3.02
N ASN A 12 -15.41 -12.42 2.32
CA ASN A 12 -15.73 -12.78 0.95
C ASN A 12 -17.20 -13.23 0.86
N PRO A 13 -17.87 -13.05 -0.30
CA PRO A 13 -19.21 -13.62 -0.50
C PRO A 13 -19.18 -15.11 -0.13
N SER A 14 -20.06 -15.49 0.79
CA SER A 14 -20.05 -16.83 1.40
C SER A 14 -20.74 -17.86 0.51
N ASN A 15 -21.56 -17.38 -0.45
CA ASN A 15 -22.37 -18.22 -1.32
C ASN A 15 -21.86 -18.17 -2.77
N PRO A 16 -21.67 -19.34 -3.43
CA PRO A 16 -21.39 -19.39 -4.85
C PRO A 16 -22.49 -18.70 -5.67
N GLY A 17 -22.12 -17.72 -6.50
CA GLY A 17 -23.05 -17.02 -7.40
C GLY A 17 -23.67 -15.72 -6.86
N GLU A 18 -23.32 -15.32 -5.64
CA GLU A 18 -23.74 -14.02 -5.10
C GLU A 18 -23.06 -12.87 -5.85
N ALA A 19 -23.86 -11.94 -6.39
CA ALA A 19 -23.35 -10.75 -7.04
C ALA A 19 -22.69 -9.83 -6.00
N TYR A 20 -21.40 -9.53 -6.19
CA TYR A 20 -20.62 -8.72 -5.27
C TYR A 20 -19.97 -7.54 -6.01
N PRO A 21 -20.01 -6.31 -5.47
CA PRO A 21 -19.40 -5.16 -6.13
C PRO A 21 -17.91 -5.36 -6.37
N LEU A 22 -17.40 -4.85 -7.50
CA LEU A 22 -15.97 -4.89 -7.83
C LEU A 22 -15.14 -4.29 -6.69
N PHE A 23 -15.48 -3.07 -6.23
CA PHE A 23 -14.77 -2.41 -5.13
C PHE A 23 -14.80 -3.18 -3.82
N GLY A 24 -15.91 -3.86 -3.52
CA GLY A 24 -15.97 -4.77 -2.37
C GLY A 24 -14.96 -5.89 -2.53
N THR A 25 -14.89 -6.49 -3.72
CA THR A 25 -13.94 -7.56 -4.02
C THR A 25 -12.50 -7.06 -3.90
N LEU A 26 -12.17 -5.89 -4.45
CA LEU A 26 -10.83 -5.29 -4.32
C LEU A 26 -10.45 -5.05 -2.87
N TYR A 27 -11.39 -4.56 -2.05
CA TYR A 27 -11.16 -4.32 -0.63
C TYR A 27 -10.81 -5.61 0.12
N THR A 28 -11.46 -6.73 -0.21
CA THR A 28 -11.11 -8.03 0.41
C THR A 28 -9.67 -8.46 0.11
N GLU A 29 -9.09 -8.00 -1.00
CA GLU A 29 -7.74 -8.39 -1.36
C GLU A 29 -6.65 -7.62 -0.58
N LEU A 30 -7.01 -6.54 0.14
CA LEU A 30 -6.10 -5.71 0.95
C LEU A 30 -5.69 -6.34 2.30
N GLY A 31 -6.33 -7.44 2.69
CA GLY A 31 -6.12 -8.13 3.96
C GLY A 31 -7.36 -8.07 4.85
N ASN A 32 -7.81 -9.23 5.31
CA ASN A 32 -8.98 -9.39 6.16
C ASN A 32 -8.88 -10.67 7.00
N ASN A 33 -9.94 -11.05 7.70
CA ASN A 33 -9.95 -12.26 8.54
C ASN A 33 -9.66 -13.56 7.77
N HIS A 34 -9.92 -13.60 6.46
CA HIS A 34 -9.60 -14.71 5.55
C HIS A 34 -8.26 -14.53 4.83
N HIS A 35 -7.82 -13.30 4.60
CA HIS A 35 -6.54 -12.96 3.96
C HIS A 35 -5.53 -12.39 4.96
N LYS A 36 -5.24 -13.16 6.02
CA LYS A 36 -4.25 -12.76 7.05
C LYS A 36 -2.83 -12.75 6.50
N ASP A 37 -2.59 -13.44 5.40
CA ASP A 37 -1.35 -13.48 4.61
C ASP A 37 -1.04 -12.17 3.87
N ARG A 38 -1.83 -11.11 4.12
CA ARG A 38 -1.74 -9.81 3.46
C ARG A 38 -1.77 -8.63 4.43
N LEU A 39 -2.04 -8.88 5.71
CA LEU A 39 -2.10 -7.86 6.74
C LEU A 39 -0.71 -7.66 7.37
N ALA A 40 -0.16 -6.45 7.21
CA ALA A 40 1.18 -6.11 7.70
C ALA A 40 1.12 -4.88 8.63
N ILE A 41 1.48 -5.04 9.91
CA ILE A 41 1.46 -3.97 10.91
C ILE A 41 2.89 -3.68 11.38
N LEU A 42 3.29 -2.41 11.31
CA LEU A 42 4.52 -1.90 11.91
C LEU A 42 4.15 -1.13 13.20
N GLN A 43 4.99 -1.17 14.23
CA GLN A 43 4.64 -0.58 15.53
C GLN A 43 4.47 0.96 15.46
N GLU A 44 3.32 1.44 15.95
CA GLU A 44 2.98 2.84 16.26
C GLU A 44 3.60 3.91 15.35
N ARG A 45 4.62 4.63 15.84
CA ARG A 45 5.27 5.77 15.17
C ARG A 45 5.88 5.40 13.82
N LEU A 46 6.40 4.18 13.70
CA LEU A 46 6.95 3.67 12.46
C LEU A 46 5.84 3.34 11.45
N ASN A 47 4.61 3.04 11.89
CA ASN A 47 3.49 2.82 10.97
C ASN A 47 3.10 4.08 10.20
N ARG A 48 3.17 5.26 10.85
CA ARG A 48 2.96 6.53 10.16
C ARG A 48 4.08 6.84 9.17
N LYS A 49 5.32 6.48 9.49
CA LYS A 49 6.44 6.61 8.53
C LYS A 49 6.32 5.62 7.38
N LYS A 50 5.78 4.42 7.62
CA LYS A 50 5.44 3.45 6.58
C LYS A 50 4.39 4.01 5.62
N GLU A 51 3.38 4.74 6.11
CA GLU A 51 2.40 5.42 5.25
C GLU A 51 3.07 6.42 4.30
N ASN A 52 4.01 7.23 4.80
CA ASN A 52 4.74 8.21 3.99
C ASN A 52 5.49 7.59 2.79
N ILE A 53 5.91 6.32 2.87
CA ILE A 53 6.49 5.58 1.73
C ILE A 53 5.54 5.60 0.54
N PHE A 54 4.26 5.33 0.79
CA PHE A 54 3.25 5.16 -0.24
C PHE A 54 2.54 6.46 -0.62
N ASP A 55 2.54 7.44 0.28
CA ASP A 55 2.12 8.82 -0.01
C ASP A 55 3.19 9.63 -0.76
N LEU A 56 4.35 9.03 -1.03
CA LEU A 56 5.48 9.68 -1.69
C LEU A 56 5.90 10.97 -0.96
N ALA A 57 5.77 10.94 0.36
CA ALA A 57 6.06 12.06 1.24
C ALA A 57 7.37 11.82 1.99
N ASN A 58 8.01 12.91 2.42
CA ASN A 58 9.21 12.81 3.22
C ASN A 58 8.89 12.19 4.60
N SER A 59 9.79 11.36 5.11
CA SER A 59 9.73 10.74 6.45
C SER A 59 9.99 11.74 7.58
N TYR A 60 10.41 12.97 7.25
CA TYR A 60 10.69 14.07 8.17
C TYR A 60 10.48 15.45 7.50
N SER A 61 10.40 16.50 8.31
CA SER A 61 10.44 17.88 7.82
C SER A 61 11.86 18.44 7.93
N PRO A 62 12.46 19.00 6.84
CA PRO A 62 13.83 19.53 6.87
C PRO A 62 14.04 20.64 7.92
N GLY A 63 13.07 21.53 8.07
CA GLY A 63 13.13 22.62 9.05
C GLY A 63 13.10 22.10 10.49
N VAL A 64 12.33 21.05 10.75
CA VAL A 64 12.29 20.40 12.06
C VAL A 64 13.60 19.65 12.32
N TYR A 65 14.08 18.87 11.35
CA TYR A 65 15.28 18.04 11.48
C TYR A 65 16.53 18.86 11.86
N THR A 66 16.73 20.01 11.24
CA THR A 66 17.89 20.88 11.55
C THR A 66 17.80 21.55 12.94
N GLY A 67 16.60 21.60 13.53
CA GLY A 67 16.39 22.09 14.89
C GLY A 67 16.54 21.02 15.98
N LEU A 68 16.54 19.73 15.62
CA LEU A 68 16.71 18.61 16.55
C LEU A 68 18.11 18.56 17.16
N SER A 69 18.20 18.00 18.37
CA SER A 69 19.49 17.59 18.94
C SER A 69 20.14 16.47 18.12
N THR A 70 21.45 16.27 18.26
CA THR A 70 22.17 15.20 17.55
C THR A 70 21.56 13.82 17.81
N ASP A 71 21.17 13.50 19.05
CA ASP A 71 20.53 12.22 19.39
C ASP A 71 19.17 12.05 18.69
N GLU A 72 18.37 13.10 18.61
CA GLU A 72 17.07 13.08 17.92
C GLU A 72 17.21 12.97 16.40
N GLN A 73 18.24 13.60 15.81
CA GLN A 73 18.60 13.42 14.41
C GLN A 73 18.98 11.96 14.14
N TRP A 74 19.83 11.37 14.97
CA TRP A 74 20.20 9.96 14.88
C TRP A 74 19.00 9.02 14.99
N MET A 75 18.08 9.30 15.92
CA MET A 75 16.85 8.53 16.05
C MET A 75 15.98 8.63 14.80
N THR A 76 15.88 9.81 14.18
CA THR A 76 15.14 9.99 12.93
C THR A 76 15.71 9.14 11.80
N VAL A 77 17.05 9.14 11.64
CA VAL A 77 17.73 8.32 10.62
C VAL A 77 17.54 6.83 10.88
N LYS A 78 17.63 6.39 12.14
CA LYS A 78 17.35 4.99 12.53
C LYS A 78 15.93 4.57 12.17
N GLU A 79 14.94 5.41 12.44
CA GLU A 79 13.54 5.12 12.12
C GLU A 79 13.29 5.02 10.61
N ILE A 80 13.94 5.86 9.80
CA ILE A 80 13.91 5.77 8.33
C ILE A 80 14.47 4.42 7.88
N GLY A 81 15.66 4.05 8.38
CA GLY A 81 16.30 2.77 8.07
C GLY A 81 15.47 1.55 8.51
N LEU A 82 14.84 1.61 9.67
CA LEU A 82 13.94 0.55 10.16
C LEU A 82 12.70 0.40 9.27
N THR A 83 12.12 1.50 8.81
CA THR A 83 10.93 1.47 7.93
C THR A 83 11.29 0.85 6.58
N PHE A 84 12.42 1.22 6.00
CA PHE A 84 12.90 0.63 4.75
C PHE A 84 13.25 -0.86 4.92
N SER A 85 13.94 -1.21 6.00
CA SER A 85 14.28 -2.61 6.33
C SER A 85 13.03 -3.46 6.53
N TYR A 86 12.00 -2.93 7.17
CA TYR A 86 10.70 -3.60 7.33
C TYR A 86 10.04 -3.86 5.98
N MET A 87 10.05 -2.90 5.06
CA MET A 87 9.49 -3.10 3.72
C MET A 87 10.28 -4.09 2.87
N ASN A 88 11.59 -4.21 3.13
CA ASN A 88 12.48 -5.14 2.46
C ASN A 88 12.56 -6.51 3.16
N ASP A 89 11.80 -6.74 4.23
CA ASP A 89 11.67 -8.06 4.82
C ASP A 89 10.91 -8.99 3.88
N ASP A 90 11.44 -10.19 3.62
CA ASP A 90 10.88 -11.14 2.66
C ASP A 90 9.42 -11.50 2.97
N THR A 91 9.04 -11.55 4.25
CA THR A 91 7.66 -11.84 4.66
C THR A 91 6.75 -10.67 4.32
N ILE A 92 7.15 -9.45 4.69
CA ILE A 92 6.38 -8.24 4.42
C ILE A 92 6.26 -7.99 2.91
N TRP A 93 7.35 -8.17 2.18
CA TRP A 93 7.36 -8.09 0.73
C TRP A 93 6.45 -9.16 0.10
N GLY A 94 6.48 -10.39 0.62
CA GLY A 94 5.56 -11.46 0.22
C GLY A 94 4.10 -11.08 0.44
N MET A 95 3.75 -10.50 1.59
CA MET A 95 2.40 -10.01 1.89
C MET A 95 1.96 -8.92 0.91
N TRP A 96 2.85 -7.97 0.59
CA TRP A 96 2.62 -6.96 -0.44
C TRP A 96 2.36 -7.60 -1.81
N CYS A 97 3.20 -8.55 -2.22
CA CYS A 97 3.02 -9.28 -3.47
C CYS A 97 1.69 -10.04 -3.53
N ASN A 98 1.22 -10.60 -2.42
CA ASN A 98 -0.07 -11.29 -2.35
C ASN A 98 -1.24 -10.31 -2.54
N THR A 99 -1.20 -9.14 -1.92
CA THR A 99 -2.18 -8.07 -2.14
C THR A 99 -2.15 -7.58 -3.59
N PHE A 100 -0.96 -7.31 -4.13
CA PHE A 100 -0.78 -6.87 -5.50
C PHE A 100 -1.40 -7.86 -6.49
N LYS A 101 -1.06 -9.15 -6.39
CA LYS A 101 -1.58 -10.21 -7.26
C LYS A 101 -3.08 -10.40 -7.09
N GLY A 102 -3.57 -10.38 -5.85
CA GLY A 102 -5.01 -10.50 -5.56
C GLY A 102 -5.83 -9.42 -6.26
N VAL A 103 -5.44 -8.15 -6.10
CA VAL A 103 -6.08 -7.03 -6.80
C VAL A 103 -5.93 -7.15 -8.31
N TYR A 104 -4.73 -7.45 -8.81
CA TYR A 104 -4.47 -7.62 -10.24
C TYR A 104 -5.40 -8.66 -10.87
N ASP A 105 -5.52 -9.84 -10.27
CA ASP A 105 -6.35 -10.93 -10.77
C ASP A 105 -7.84 -10.56 -10.82
N ARG A 106 -8.33 -9.73 -9.89
CA ARG A 106 -9.71 -9.23 -9.91
C ARG A 106 -9.93 -8.23 -11.02
N LEU A 107 -8.98 -7.32 -11.22
CA LEU A 107 -9.03 -6.34 -12.30
C LEU A 107 -8.91 -7.02 -13.66
N ASP A 108 -8.05 -8.01 -13.84
CA ASP A 108 -7.90 -8.75 -15.10
C ASP A 108 -9.19 -9.50 -15.47
N ARG A 109 -9.87 -10.10 -14.48
CA ARG A 109 -11.20 -10.70 -14.69
C ARG A 109 -12.24 -9.66 -15.08
N PHE A 110 -12.20 -8.48 -14.46
CA PHE A 110 -13.10 -7.40 -14.80
C PHE A 110 -12.86 -6.88 -16.22
N ASP A 111 -11.59 -6.62 -16.59
CA ASP A 111 -11.20 -6.15 -17.92
C ASP A 111 -11.74 -7.13 -18.99
N LYS A 112 -11.50 -8.44 -18.82
CA LYS A 112 -12.00 -9.49 -19.72
C LYS A 112 -13.52 -9.55 -19.81
N TRP A 113 -14.21 -9.42 -18.69
CA TRP A 113 -15.67 -9.40 -18.65
C TRP A 113 -16.22 -8.16 -19.34
N TYR A 114 -15.68 -6.98 -19.02
CA TYR A 114 -16.12 -5.69 -19.52
C TYR A 114 -15.96 -5.60 -21.03
N THR A 115 -14.86 -6.12 -21.60
CA THR A 115 -14.68 -6.20 -23.07
C THR A 115 -15.84 -6.92 -23.77
N VAL A 116 -16.48 -7.89 -23.12
CA VAL A 116 -17.59 -8.66 -23.70
C VAL A 116 -18.94 -7.96 -23.54
N VAL A 117 -19.16 -7.23 -22.44
CA VAL A 117 -20.47 -6.67 -22.10
C VAL A 117 -20.63 -5.17 -22.38
N LYS A 118 -19.52 -4.47 -22.68
CA LYS A 118 -19.53 -3.02 -22.90
C LYS A 118 -20.41 -2.63 -24.09
N GLY A 119 -20.97 -1.42 -24.04
CA GLY A 119 -21.67 -0.83 -25.16
C GLY A 119 -20.74 -0.52 -26.35
N PRO A 120 -21.29 -0.30 -27.55
CA PRO A 120 -20.49 -0.03 -28.75
C PRO A 120 -19.64 1.25 -28.63
N ASP A 121 -20.09 2.22 -27.84
CA ASP A 121 -19.40 3.51 -27.63
C ASP A 121 -18.61 3.56 -26.31
N ASP A 122 -18.61 2.48 -25.53
CA ASP A 122 -17.91 2.43 -24.26
C ASP A 122 -16.39 2.18 -24.47
N PRO A 123 -15.52 2.89 -23.73
CA PRO A 123 -14.08 2.76 -23.90
C PRO A 123 -13.59 1.38 -23.49
N ASP A 124 -12.48 0.92 -24.07
CA ASP A 124 -11.74 -0.21 -23.52
C ASP A 124 -11.09 0.18 -22.19
N VAL A 125 -10.95 -0.81 -21.31
CA VAL A 125 -10.30 -0.65 -20.01
C VAL A 125 -9.21 -1.72 -19.86
N THR A 126 -8.10 -1.32 -19.24
CA THR A 126 -6.95 -2.19 -18.94
C THR A 126 -6.53 -1.97 -17.48
N LEU A 127 -7.48 -2.05 -16.56
CA LEU A 127 -7.28 -1.72 -15.15
C LEU A 127 -6.18 -2.56 -14.50
N ALA A 128 -6.03 -3.83 -14.88
CA ALA A 128 -4.96 -4.69 -14.37
C ALA A 128 -3.58 -4.17 -14.77
N GLU A 129 -3.44 -3.71 -16.02
CA GLU A 129 -2.20 -3.13 -16.52
C GLU A 129 -1.89 -1.80 -15.83
N GLU A 130 -2.88 -0.93 -15.67
CA GLU A 130 -2.73 0.34 -14.97
C GLU A 130 -2.39 0.14 -13.49
N TRP A 131 -2.96 -0.87 -12.84
CA TRP A 131 -2.57 -1.27 -11.48
C TRP A 131 -1.10 -1.69 -11.37
N ALA A 132 -0.61 -2.48 -12.34
CA ALA A 132 0.80 -2.88 -12.39
C ALA A 132 1.73 -1.67 -12.60
N LYS A 133 1.38 -0.78 -13.53
CA LYS A 133 2.14 0.46 -13.78
C LYS A 133 2.18 1.36 -12.55
N TYR A 134 1.03 1.60 -11.93
CA TYR A 134 0.91 2.42 -10.72
C TYR A 134 1.83 1.89 -9.61
N ASN A 135 1.75 0.60 -9.29
CA ASN A 135 2.59 0.01 -8.25
C ASN A 135 4.08 0.13 -8.57
N ARG A 136 4.46 -0.07 -9.84
CA ARG A 136 5.86 0.10 -10.25
C ARG A 136 6.34 1.54 -10.02
N ILE A 137 5.54 2.53 -10.43
CA ILE A 137 5.86 3.95 -10.26
C ILE A 137 5.99 4.30 -8.78
N VAL A 138 5.06 3.85 -7.93
CA VAL A 138 5.10 4.09 -6.49
C VAL A 138 6.38 3.53 -5.88
N LEU A 139 6.72 2.27 -6.17
CA LEU A 139 7.91 1.62 -5.62
C LEU A 139 9.21 2.29 -6.11
N ASP A 140 9.31 2.62 -7.39
CA ASP A 140 10.47 3.32 -7.94
C ASP A 140 10.62 4.73 -7.32
N SER A 141 9.50 5.41 -7.08
CA SER A 141 9.48 6.74 -6.45
C SER A 141 9.87 6.67 -4.98
N ALA A 142 9.38 5.68 -4.25
CA ALA A 142 9.76 5.43 -2.86
C ALA A 142 11.28 5.23 -2.74
N VAL A 143 11.88 4.36 -3.55
CA VAL A 143 13.34 4.15 -3.53
C VAL A 143 14.10 5.45 -3.77
N ARG A 144 13.69 6.24 -4.78
CA ARG A 144 14.34 7.53 -5.09
C ARG A 144 14.26 8.53 -3.94
N ILE A 145 13.07 8.69 -3.35
CA ILE A 145 12.86 9.62 -2.24
C ILE A 145 13.71 9.20 -1.05
N TYR A 146 13.69 7.92 -0.67
CA TYR A 146 14.44 7.43 0.48
C TYR A 146 15.96 7.52 0.30
N CYS A 147 16.48 7.27 -0.91
CA CYS A 147 17.90 7.51 -1.19
C CYS A 147 18.25 8.99 -1.04
N ALA A 148 17.44 9.90 -1.59
CA ALA A 148 17.67 11.34 -1.46
C ALA A 148 17.56 11.83 0.00
N GLU A 149 16.62 11.29 0.78
CA GLU A 149 16.49 11.54 2.21
C GLU A 149 17.72 11.08 2.99
N TRP A 150 18.23 9.90 2.67
CA TRP A 150 19.44 9.37 3.30
C TRP A 150 20.65 10.28 3.04
N ASP A 151 20.88 10.67 1.78
CA ASP A 151 21.98 11.55 1.41
C ASP A 151 21.86 12.90 2.14
N TRP A 152 20.66 13.50 2.14
CA TRP A 152 20.44 14.78 2.81
C TRP A 152 20.63 14.72 4.32
N THR A 153 20.10 13.69 4.99
CA THR A 153 20.24 13.55 6.46
C THR A 153 21.68 13.26 6.85
N TYR A 154 22.42 12.53 6.02
CA TYR A 154 23.85 12.28 6.19
C TYR A 154 24.69 13.55 6.05
N GLU A 155 24.40 14.39 5.05
CA GLU A 155 25.09 15.67 4.84
C GLU A 155 24.81 16.71 5.94
N LYS A 156 23.62 16.66 6.55
CA LYS A 156 23.17 17.66 7.54
C LYS A 156 23.32 17.22 8.99
N ARG A 157 23.94 16.07 9.24
CA ARG A 157 24.24 15.60 10.61
C ARG A 157 25.18 16.59 11.31
N ARG A 158 24.90 16.85 12.59
CA ARG A 158 25.74 17.69 13.46
C ARG A 158 26.57 16.85 14.42
#